data_AF-A0A1Z3N9X2-F1
#
_entry.id   AF-A0A1Z3N9X2-F1
#
_cell.length_a   1.000
_cell.length_b   1.000
_cell.length_c   1.000
_cell.angle_alpha   90.00
_cell.angle_beta   90.00
_cell.angle_gamma   90.00
#
_symmetry.space_group_name_H-M   'P 1'
#
loop_
_entity.id
_entity.type
_entity.pdbx_description
1 polymer ?
#
loop_
_entity_poly.entity_id
_entity_poly.type
_entity_poly.pdbx_seq_one_letter_code
_entity_poly.pdbx_strand_id
1 'polypeptide(L)'
;MNPNINEFLDFLDKEDDTDYGDFKREVDLHLMQLAESLRPLSNEQVLQLRRMREQLLWSYKDDIEEMRSLLKQEVSHLEDFGPS
;
A
#
# COMPACT_ATOMS: atom_id res chain seq x y z
N MET A 1 10.10 1.26 10.77
CA MET A 1 9.05 1.55 9.78
C MET A 1 9.72 1.96 8.48
N ASN A 2 9.49 1.22 7.40
CA ASN A 2 10.12 1.43 6.10
C ASN A 2 9.74 2.84 5.53
N PRO A 3 10.69 3.64 5.02
CA PRO A 3 10.42 4.99 4.54
C PRO A 3 9.37 5.04 3.42
N ASN A 4 9.32 4.04 2.54
CA ASN A 4 8.33 3.96 1.46
C ASN A 4 6.91 3.77 2.00
N ILE A 5 6.76 3.20 3.20
CA ILE A 5 5.46 3.02 3.86
C ILE A 5 4.99 4.33 4.45
N ASN A 6 5.90 5.10 5.06
CA ASN A 6 5.58 6.44 5.57
C ASN A 6 5.18 7.38 4.43
N GLU A 7 5.93 7.36 3.32
CA GLU A 7 5.61 8.16 2.14
C GLU A 7 4.24 7.78 1.56
N PHE A 8 3.90 6.49 1.54
CA PHE A 8 2.59 6.05 1.06
C PHE A 8 1.45 6.44 2.01
N LEU A 9 1.65 6.35 3.32
CA LEU A 9 0.68 6.84 4.30
C LEU A 9 0.47 8.35 4.21
N ASP A 10 1.55 9.11 4.02
CA ASP A 10 1.49 10.56 3.82
C ASP A 10 0.72 10.94 2.54
N PHE A 11 0.81 10.13 1.48
CA PHE A 11 0.00 10.28 0.27
C PHE A 11 -1.49 10.08 0.59
N LEU A 12 -1.84 8.99 1.27
CA LEU A 12 -3.23 8.71 1.67
C LEU A 12 -3.80 9.76 2.63
N ASP A 13 -2.96 10.37 3.47
CA ASP A 13 -3.37 11.44 4.40
C ASP A 13 -3.68 12.77 3.70
N LYS A 14 -3.11 12.99 2.50
CA LYS A 14 -3.23 14.24 1.72
C LYS A 14 -4.19 14.12 0.54
N GLU A 15 -4.73 12.93 0.31
CA GLU A 15 -5.79 12.67 -0.67
C GLU A 15 -7.08 13.34 -0.20
N ASP A 16 -7.51 14.39 -0.90
CA ASP A 16 -8.80 15.04 -0.63
C ASP A 16 -9.55 15.42 -1.93
N ASP A 17 -8.93 15.31 -3.12
CA ASP A 17 -9.53 15.83 -4.37
C ASP A 17 -8.92 15.26 -5.68
N THR A 18 -8.11 14.20 -5.65
CA THR A 18 -7.49 13.65 -6.87
C THR A 18 -8.51 12.83 -7.66
N ASP A 19 -8.48 12.87 -9.00
CA ASP A 19 -9.31 11.96 -9.82
C ASP A 19 -8.84 10.49 -9.72
N TYR A 20 -9.77 9.55 -9.93
CA TYR A 20 -9.53 8.12 -9.74
C TYR A 20 -8.36 7.60 -10.58
N GLY A 21 -8.22 8.12 -11.80
CA GLY A 21 -7.14 7.73 -12.70
C GLY A 21 -5.75 8.08 -12.16
N ASP A 22 -5.64 9.21 -11.47
CA ASP A 22 -4.40 9.69 -10.86
C ASP A 22 -4.16 9.00 -9.51
N PHE A 23 -5.19 8.86 -8.66
CA PHE A 23 -5.10 8.08 -7.42
C PHE A 23 -4.61 6.64 -7.69
N LYS A 24 -5.20 5.96 -8.68
CA LYS A 24 -4.80 4.61 -9.04
C LYS A 24 -3.33 4.56 -9.46
N ARG A 25 -2.85 5.56 -10.20
CA ARG A 25 -1.47 5.63 -10.66
C ARG A 25 -0.51 5.77 -9.48
N GLU A 26 -0.81 6.67 -8.55
CA GLU A 26 0.02 6.89 -7.35
C GLU A 26 0.02 5.67 -6.43
N VAL A 27 -1.12 5.02 -6.21
CA VAL A 27 -1.20 3.73 -5.49
C VAL A 27 -0.33 2.67 -6.17
N ASP A 28 -0.40 2.53 -7.49
CA ASP A 28 0.42 1.58 -8.25
C ASP A 28 1.92 1.89 -8.09
N LEU A 29 2.32 3.17 -8.11
CA LEU A 29 3.70 3.61 -7.95
C LEU A 29 4.23 3.34 -6.53
N HIS A 30 3.50 3.74 -5.51
CA HIS A 30 3.90 3.53 -4.11
C HIS A 30 3.99 2.05 -3.76
N LEU A 31 3.06 1.22 -4.25
CA LEU A 31 3.13 -0.23 -4.06
C LEU A 31 4.32 -0.87 -4.77
N MET A 32 4.69 -0.37 -5.95
CA MET A 32 5.89 -0.83 -6.65
C MET A 32 7.16 -0.50 -5.86
N GLN A 33 7.30 0.73 -5.38
CA GLN A 33 8.43 1.17 -4.55
C GLN A 33 8.51 0.37 -3.24
N LEU A 34 7.36 0.15 -2.60
CA LEU A 34 7.27 -0.69 -1.41
C LEU A 34 7.74 -2.12 -1.71
N ALA A 35 7.23 -2.72 -2.79
CA ALA A 35 7.62 -4.07 -3.21
C ALA A 35 9.12 -4.18 -3.52
N GLU A 36 9.72 -3.15 -4.12
CA GLU A 36 11.17 -3.09 -4.37
C GLU A 36 11.98 -3.01 -3.09
N SER A 37 11.54 -2.18 -2.13
CA SER A 37 12.21 -2.00 -0.85
C SER A 37 12.18 -3.24 0.06
N LEU A 38 11.21 -4.12 -0.15
CA LEU A 38 11.01 -5.36 0.61
C LEU A 38 11.58 -6.60 -0.09
N ARG A 39 12.28 -6.44 -1.23
CA ARG A 39 12.87 -7.59 -1.93
C ARG A 39 13.98 -8.25 -1.09
N PRO A 40 14.12 -9.59 -1.19
CA PRO A 40 13.31 -10.50 -1.99
C PRO A 40 11.95 -10.81 -1.33
N LEU A 41 10.88 -10.84 -2.13
CA LEU A 41 9.54 -11.18 -1.68
C LEU A 41 9.19 -12.64 -2.01
N SER A 42 8.48 -13.31 -1.11
CA SER A 42 7.87 -14.60 -1.36
C SER A 42 6.63 -14.48 -2.26
N ASN A 43 6.19 -15.60 -2.86
CA ASN A 43 4.95 -15.62 -3.64
C ASN A 43 3.72 -15.19 -2.82
N GLU A 44 3.71 -15.49 -1.53
CA GLU A 44 2.63 -15.11 -0.62
C GLU A 44 2.63 -13.59 -0.39
N GLN A 45 3.80 -13.00 -0.12
CA GLN A 45 3.93 -11.55 0.02
C GLN A 45 3.56 -10.81 -1.28
N VAL A 46 3.90 -11.37 -2.45
CA VAL A 46 3.49 -10.81 -3.75
C VAL A 46 1.97 -10.88 -3.94
N LEU A 47 1.32 -11.98 -3.55
CA LEU A 47 -0.14 -12.10 -3.59
C LEU A 47 -0.81 -11.13 -2.61
N GLN A 48 -0.22 -10.95 -1.44
CA GLN A 48 -0.70 -10.04 -0.41
C GLN A 48 -0.68 -8.59 -0.89
N LEU A 49 0.43 -8.14 -1.49
CA LEU A 49 0.53 -6.81 -2.13
C LEU A 49 -0.51 -6.61 -3.25
N ARG A 50 -0.82 -7.64 -4.04
CA ARG A 50 -1.86 -7.56 -5.07
C ARG A 50 -3.26 -7.41 -4.47
N ARG A 51 -3.56 -8.09 -3.37
CA ARG A 51 -4.85 -7.94 -2.67
C ARG A 51 -4.98 -6.55 -2.05
N MET A 52 -3.92 -6.09 -1.39
CA MET A 52 -3.86 -4.74 -0.81
C MET A 52 -4.12 -3.67 -1.88
N ARG A 53 -3.52 -3.81 -3.06
CA ARG A 53 -3.80 -2.95 -4.21
C ARG A 53 -5.29 -2.91 -4.57
N GLU A 54 -5.92 -4.07 -4.74
CA GLU A 54 -7.33 -4.14 -5.13
C GLU A 54 -8.24 -3.52 -4.07
N GLN A 55 -7.96 -3.77 -2.79
CA GLN A 55 -8.71 -3.18 -1.68
C GLN A 55 -8.58 -1.65 -1.63
N LEU A 56 -7.36 -1.10 -1.75
CA LEU A 56 -7.14 0.35 -1.76
C LEU A 56 -7.88 1.04 -2.92
N LEU A 57 -7.91 0.41 -4.10
CA LEU A 57 -8.64 0.95 -5.25
C LEU A 57 -10.16 0.86 -5.08
N TRP A 58 -10.67 -0.15 -4.37
CA TRP A 58 -12.09 -0.28 -4.07
C TRP A 58 -12.54 0.77 -3.05
N SER A 59 -11.72 1.02 -2.02
CA SER A 59 -12.03 1.99 -0.98
C SER A 59 -11.95 3.45 -1.42
N TYR A 60 -11.46 3.74 -2.64
CA TYR A 60 -11.16 5.10 -3.17
C TYR A 60 -12.29 6.14 -3.02
N LYS A 61 -13.53 5.68 -2.81
CA LYS A 61 -14.68 6.56 -2.61
C LYS A 61 -15.46 6.33 -1.32
N ASP A 62 -15.11 5.30 -0.55
CA ASP A 62 -15.89 4.86 0.59
C ASP A 62 -15.28 5.35 1.91
N ASP A 63 -13.95 5.22 2.11
CA ASP A 63 -13.26 5.74 3.30
C ASP A 63 -11.72 5.69 3.18
N ILE A 64 -11.08 6.86 3.26
CA ILE A 64 -9.61 6.98 3.28
C ILE A 64 -9.03 6.46 4.61
N GLU A 65 -9.76 6.57 5.73
CA GLU A 65 -9.30 6.02 7.01
C GLU A 65 -9.26 4.47 6.98
N GLU A 66 -10.20 3.84 6.28
CA GLU A 66 -10.20 2.39 6.05
C GLU A 66 -8.97 1.94 5.26
N MET A 67 -8.60 2.67 4.20
CA MET A 67 -7.38 2.40 3.44
C MET A 67 -6.12 2.45 4.28
N ARG A 68 -5.99 3.48 5.14
CA ARG A 68 -4.83 3.62 6.02
C ARG A 68 -4.74 2.46 7.00
N SER A 69 -5.88 2.03 7.54
CA SER A 69 -5.96 0.88 8.45
C SER A 69 -5.52 -0.40 7.75
N LEU A 70 -6.03 -0.67 6.55
CA LEU A 70 -5.66 -1.83 5.74
C LEU A 70 -4.16 -1.85 5.42
N LEU A 71 -3.60 -0.73 4.93
CA LEU A 71 -2.17 -0.64 4.63
C LEU A 71 -1.31 -0.92 5.87
N LYS A 72 -1.69 -0.39 7.04
CA LYS A 72 -0.95 -0.63 8.29
C LYS A 72 -0.99 -2.10 8.73
N GLN A 73 -2.13 -2.77 8.58
CA GLN A 73 -2.27 -4.20 8.91
C GLN A 73 -1.43 -5.07 7.98
N GLU A 74 -1.58 -4.86 6.67
CA GLU A 74 -0.88 -5.64 5.64
C GLU A 74 0.65 -5.45 5.72
N VAL A 75 1.12 -4.24 5.98
CA VAL A 75 2.55 -3.97 6.20
C VAL A 75 3.11 -4.75 7.40
N SER A 76 2.38 -4.79 8.52
CA SER A 76 2.81 -5.54 9.70
C SER A 76 3.00 -7.02 9.36
N HIS A 77 2.10 -7.58 8.55
CA HIS A 77 2.23 -8.96 8.09
C HIS A 77 3.43 -9.14 7.16
N LEU A 78 3.73 -8.19 6.28
CA LEU A 78 4.88 -8.28 5.37
C LEU A 78 6.23 -8.23 6.09
N GLU A 79 6.35 -7.43 7.16
CA GLU A 79 7.56 -7.33 8.00
C GLU A 79 7.83 -8.62 8.80
N ASP A 80 6.79 -9.33 9.25
CA ASP A 80 6.92 -10.59 10.00
C ASP A 80 7.48 -11.77 9.16
N PHE A 81 7.43 -11.68 7.82
CA PHE A 81 7.94 -12.70 6.90
C PHE A 81 9.27 -12.32 6.21
N GLY A 82 9.89 -11.20 6.58
CA GLY A 82 11.21 -10.82 6.09
C GLY A 82 12.33 -11.71 6.68
N PRO A 83 13.42 -11.99 5.94
CA PRO A 83 14.54 -12.75 6.50
C PRO A 83 15.15 -11.99 7.68
N SER A 84 15.18 -12.63 8.85
CA SER A 84 15.93 -12.18 10.03
C SER A 84 17.44 -12.21 9.78
#